data_AF-A0A350CUM0-F1
#
_entry.id   AF-A0A350CUM0-F1
#
_cell.length_a   1.000
_cell.length_b   1.000
_cell.length_c   1.000
_cell.angle_alpha   90.00
_cell.angle_beta   90.00
_cell.angle_gamma   90.00
#
_symmetry.space_group_name_H-M   'P 1'
#
loop_
_entity.id
_entity.type
_entity.pdbx_description
1 polymer ?
#
loop_
_entity_poly.entity_id
_entity_poly.type
_entity_poly.pdbx_seq_one_letter_code
_entity_poly.pdbx_strand_id
1 'polypeptide(L)'
;MLTLDRLNAADEAQFTALLDGVYEHSPWIAARAWQRRPFATLAQLKHALIDAVRSAPGEAKLGLIRAHPELAGKAMVSKSLTAESTNEQNKAGLTDCTPEEFDTIQRLNADYNAKFGFPFILAVRGPRGDGLPKREIIATFARRLANQPDFELDEALRNIHRIAEIRLNDKFGHEPVLGNLVWDWAEELAAHSDPGYAERGELCVTYLTDAHRACAAQLARWMREDCGFDEVSIDAVGNVVGVYHGTDRNAKRLLTGSHYDTVRNGGKYDGRLGILVPMACVRELQRQGRRLPYGIEVVAFAEEEGQRYKAVFLGSGALTGQFDLNWLEQQDADGVAMRAAFENAGLRAGDIAALRRDPARYLGFVEVHIEQGPVLNAADLPLGVVTSINGSVRFF
;
A
#
# COMPACT_ATOMS: atom_id res chain seq x y z
N MET A 1 25.05 6.04 11.54
CA MET A 1 24.01 5.08 11.10
C MET A 1 24.53 3.66 11.29
N LEU A 2 23.65 2.74 11.65
CA LEU A 2 23.91 1.31 11.80
C LEU A 2 23.95 0.63 10.42
N THR A 3 24.73 -0.45 10.29
CA THR A 3 24.76 -1.29 9.09
C THR A 3 24.45 -2.74 9.44
N LEU A 4 23.92 -3.51 8.48
CA LEU A 4 23.63 -4.93 8.69
C LEU A 4 24.90 -5.74 8.96
N ASP A 5 26.02 -5.44 8.28
CA ASP A 5 27.29 -6.13 8.51
C ASP A 5 27.79 -5.96 9.94
N ARG A 6 27.76 -4.72 10.46
CA ARG A 6 28.12 -4.44 11.86
C ARG A 6 27.20 -5.19 12.83
N LEU A 7 25.91 -5.21 12.54
CA LEU A 7 24.92 -5.87 13.39
C LEU A 7 25.07 -7.42 13.33
N ASN A 8 25.37 -7.98 12.16
CA ASN A 8 25.61 -9.41 11.96
C ASN A 8 26.92 -9.89 12.58
N ALA A 9 27.92 -9.02 12.71
CA ALA A 9 29.20 -9.35 13.34
C ALA A 9 29.18 -9.21 14.88
N ALA A 10 28.21 -8.49 15.45
CA ALA A 10 28.12 -8.23 16.89
C ALA A 10 27.90 -9.50 17.72
N ASP A 11 28.41 -9.55 18.95
CA ASP A 11 27.93 -10.52 19.94
C ASP A 11 26.50 -10.17 20.42
N GLU A 12 25.89 -11.01 21.26
CA GLU A 12 24.50 -10.82 21.70
C GLU A 12 24.29 -9.51 22.49
N ALA A 13 25.24 -9.18 23.37
CA ALA A 13 25.16 -7.98 24.21
C ALA A 13 25.28 -6.72 23.34
N GLN A 14 26.23 -6.71 22.42
CA GLN A 14 26.43 -5.63 21.45
C GLN A 14 25.23 -5.47 20.52
N PHE A 15 24.69 -6.57 19.99
CA PHE A 15 23.50 -6.54 19.12
C PHE A 15 22.30 -5.92 19.83
N THR A 16 22.06 -6.36 21.06
CA THR A 16 20.96 -5.84 21.89
C THR A 16 21.15 -4.36 22.17
N ALA A 17 22.36 -3.92 22.51
CA ALA A 17 22.67 -2.50 22.72
C ALA A 17 22.51 -1.65 21.44
N LEU A 18 22.88 -2.19 20.27
CA LEU A 18 22.73 -1.48 18.99
C LEU A 18 21.25 -1.26 18.61
N LEU A 19 20.37 -2.16 19.02
CA LEU A 19 18.92 -2.08 18.79
C LEU A 19 18.15 -1.56 20.00
N ASP A 20 18.84 -1.00 21.00
CA ASP A 20 18.19 -0.41 22.18
C ASP A 20 17.17 0.66 21.78
N GLY A 21 16.04 0.69 22.49
CA GLY A 21 14.92 1.60 22.22
C GLY A 21 14.05 1.23 21.02
N VAL A 22 14.37 0.21 20.19
CA VAL A 22 13.48 -0.17 19.06
C VAL A 22 12.11 -0.66 19.54
N TYR A 23 12.08 -1.43 20.63
CA TYR A 23 10.85 -1.93 21.28
C TYR A 23 10.76 -1.39 22.72
N GLU A 24 11.06 -0.11 22.91
CA GLU A 24 11.08 0.54 24.21
C GLU A 24 12.04 -0.21 25.18
N HIS A 25 11.63 -0.45 26.43
CA HIS A 25 12.42 -1.15 27.45
C HIS A 25 12.37 -2.69 27.36
N SER A 26 12.31 -3.26 26.14
CA SER A 26 12.15 -4.71 25.92
C SER A 26 13.36 -5.34 25.19
N PRO A 27 14.55 -5.41 25.83
CA PRO A 27 15.78 -5.90 25.20
C PRO A 27 15.71 -7.39 24.80
N TRP A 28 14.83 -8.17 25.44
CA TRP A 28 14.64 -9.59 25.15
C TRP A 28 14.24 -9.87 23.69
N ILE A 29 13.62 -8.90 23.01
CA ILE A 29 13.20 -9.04 21.60
C ILE A 29 14.43 -9.06 20.69
N ALA A 30 15.36 -8.12 20.90
CA ALA A 30 16.62 -8.08 20.17
C ALA A 30 17.48 -9.32 20.48
N ALA A 31 17.58 -9.71 21.76
CA ALA A 31 18.31 -10.91 22.16
C ALA A 31 17.77 -12.19 21.49
N ARG A 32 16.44 -12.34 21.37
CA ARG A 32 15.84 -13.48 20.63
C ARG A 32 16.10 -13.39 19.12
N ALA A 33 15.95 -12.20 18.53
CA ALA A 33 16.20 -12.02 17.09
C ALA A 33 17.67 -12.28 16.72
N TRP A 34 18.62 -12.04 17.62
CA TRP A 34 20.05 -12.31 17.42
C TRP A 34 20.37 -13.73 16.93
N GLN A 35 19.58 -14.71 17.39
CA GLN A 35 19.72 -16.13 17.01
C GLN A 35 19.39 -16.41 15.53
N ARG A 36 18.76 -15.46 14.83
CA ARG A 36 18.30 -15.60 13.43
C ARG A 36 19.27 -15.00 12.40
N ARG A 37 20.40 -14.48 12.87
CA ARG A 37 21.46 -13.91 12.03
C ARG A 37 22.14 -14.99 11.18
N PRO A 38 22.77 -14.60 10.05
CA PRO A 38 22.88 -13.25 9.52
C PRO A 38 21.61 -12.77 8.80
N PHE A 39 21.37 -11.47 8.85
CA PHE A 39 20.29 -10.81 8.10
C PHE A 39 20.83 -10.24 6.79
N ALA A 40 20.20 -10.61 5.67
CA ALA A 40 20.52 -10.10 4.33
C ALA A 40 19.85 -8.75 4.04
N THR A 41 18.69 -8.48 4.66
CA THR A 41 17.92 -7.24 4.44
C THR A 41 17.34 -6.70 5.75
N LEU A 42 17.03 -5.40 5.76
CA LEU A 42 16.34 -4.77 6.90
C LEU A 42 14.94 -5.38 7.12
N ALA A 43 14.27 -5.80 6.05
CA ALA A 43 13.00 -6.51 6.12
C ALA A 43 13.12 -7.85 6.85
N GLN A 44 14.22 -8.61 6.63
CA GLN A 44 14.47 -9.86 7.35
C GLN A 44 14.75 -9.61 8.83
N LEU A 45 15.50 -8.56 9.18
CA LEU A 45 15.70 -8.15 10.58
C LEU A 45 14.37 -7.77 11.24
N LYS A 46 13.54 -6.95 10.59
CA LYS A 46 12.21 -6.56 11.07
C LYS A 46 11.35 -7.80 11.32
N HIS A 47 11.30 -8.72 10.38
CA HIS A 47 10.54 -9.96 10.51
C HIS A 47 11.03 -10.81 11.69
N ALA A 48 12.34 -10.94 11.89
CA ALA A 48 12.88 -11.69 13.03
C ALA A 48 12.52 -11.06 14.40
N LEU A 49 12.41 -9.73 14.47
CA LEU A 49 11.95 -9.03 15.67
C LEU A 49 10.45 -9.24 15.91
N ILE A 50 9.64 -9.20 14.84
CA ILE A 50 8.21 -9.51 14.90
C ILE A 50 7.99 -10.96 15.37
N ASP A 51 8.70 -11.92 14.77
CA ASP A 51 8.67 -13.34 15.15
C ASP A 51 8.99 -13.53 16.64
N ALA A 52 9.99 -12.80 17.16
CA ALA A 52 10.37 -12.87 18.57
C ALA A 52 9.23 -12.42 19.50
N VAL A 53 8.46 -11.40 19.12
CA VAL A 53 7.27 -10.95 19.86
C VAL A 53 6.12 -11.93 19.68
N ARG A 54 5.83 -12.33 18.45
CA ARG A 54 4.74 -13.24 18.08
C ARG A 54 4.83 -14.59 18.82
N SER A 55 6.03 -15.14 18.93
CA SER A 55 6.31 -16.40 19.63
C SER A 55 6.43 -16.28 21.15
N ALA A 56 6.42 -15.05 21.70
CA ALA A 56 6.51 -14.83 23.13
C ALA A 56 5.20 -15.22 23.85
N PRO A 57 5.28 -15.64 25.13
CA PRO A 57 4.10 -15.84 25.97
C PRO A 57 3.25 -14.57 26.08
N GLY A 58 1.94 -14.72 26.31
CA GLY A 58 1.00 -13.60 26.41
C GLY A 58 1.40 -12.55 27.46
N GLU A 59 1.96 -12.98 28.59
CA GLU A 59 2.47 -12.06 29.62
C GLU A 59 3.61 -11.17 29.13
N ALA A 60 4.52 -11.70 28.32
CA ALA A 60 5.61 -10.93 27.75
C ALA A 60 5.11 -9.92 26.71
N LYS A 61 4.09 -10.29 25.92
CA LYS A 61 3.40 -9.37 24.99
C LYS A 61 2.70 -8.24 25.73
N LEU A 62 1.95 -8.56 26.79
CA LEU A 62 1.31 -7.56 27.65
C LEU A 62 2.33 -6.66 28.35
N GLY A 63 3.44 -7.23 28.82
CA GLY A 63 4.55 -6.48 29.40
C GLY A 63 5.16 -5.50 28.40
N LEU A 64 5.35 -5.93 27.15
CA LEU A 64 5.80 -5.05 26.05
C LEU A 64 4.83 -3.88 25.83
N ILE A 65 3.53 -4.13 25.76
CA ILE A 65 2.53 -3.07 25.56
C ILE A 65 2.53 -2.09 26.73
N ARG A 66 2.55 -2.60 27.97
CA ARG A 66 2.59 -1.77 29.20
C ARG A 66 3.87 -0.98 29.38
N ALA A 67 4.97 -1.40 28.75
CA ALA A 67 6.22 -0.65 28.76
C ALA A 67 6.17 0.60 27.86
N HIS A 68 5.20 0.70 26.95
CA HIS A 68 5.03 1.88 26.11
C HIS A 68 4.30 3.00 26.86
N PRO A 69 4.75 4.27 26.70
CA PRO A 69 4.11 5.39 27.36
C PRO A 69 2.74 5.70 26.76
N GLU A 70 1.83 6.19 27.61
CA GLU A 70 0.53 6.71 27.17
C GLU A 70 0.69 7.97 26.29
N LEU A 71 -0.19 8.10 25.30
CA LEU A 71 -0.31 9.32 24.50
C LEU A 71 -0.78 10.47 25.39
N ALA A 72 -0.03 11.58 25.34
CA ALA A 72 -0.24 12.75 26.19
C ALA A 72 -0.35 12.46 27.70
N GLY A 73 0.26 11.35 28.16
CA GLY A 73 0.14 10.88 29.53
C GLY A 73 1.03 11.61 30.54
N LYS A 74 0.98 11.18 31.81
CA LYS A 74 1.75 11.76 32.92
C LYS A 74 3.27 11.76 32.67
N ALA A 75 3.79 10.79 31.93
CA ALA A 75 5.19 10.72 31.56
C ALA A 75 5.63 11.89 30.65
N MET A 76 4.74 12.34 29.75
CA MET A 76 4.97 13.51 28.91
C MET A 76 4.96 14.80 29.75
N VAL A 77 3.98 14.94 30.65
CA VAL A 77 3.86 16.08 31.58
C VAL A 77 5.08 16.18 32.49
N SER A 78 5.60 15.05 32.97
CA SER A 78 6.77 14.98 33.84
C SER A 78 8.12 14.92 33.10
N LYS A 79 8.13 14.96 31.75
CA LYS A 79 9.32 14.85 30.90
C LYS A 79 10.18 13.60 31.18
N SER A 80 9.54 12.48 31.52
CA SER A 80 10.20 11.20 31.86
C SER A 80 10.17 10.18 30.72
N LEU A 81 9.74 10.59 29.51
CA LEU A 81 9.74 9.77 28.30
C LEU A 81 11.14 9.45 27.80
N THR A 82 11.30 8.33 27.10
CA THR A 82 12.50 8.05 26.28
C THR A 82 12.70 9.12 25.20
N ALA A 83 13.93 9.23 24.69
CA ALA A 83 14.24 10.19 23.63
C ALA A 83 13.42 9.91 22.36
N GLU A 84 13.24 8.64 22.02
CA GLU A 84 12.43 8.15 20.90
C GLU A 84 10.96 8.55 21.07
N SER A 85 10.36 8.24 22.23
CA SER A 85 8.95 8.55 22.51
C SER A 85 8.69 10.06 22.58
N THR A 86 9.64 10.85 23.09
CA THR A 86 9.56 12.32 23.08
C THR A 86 9.51 12.85 21.65
N ASN A 87 10.41 12.40 20.77
CA ASN A 87 10.43 12.80 19.37
C ASN A 87 9.12 12.43 18.64
N GLU A 88 8.60 11.22 18.90
CA GLU A 88 7.36 10.73 18.30
C GLU A 88 6.14 11.58 18.66
N GLN A 89 5.94 11.88 19.95
CA GLN A 89 4.78 12.67 20.39
C GLN A 89 4.90 14.15 19.98
N ASN A 90 6.12 14.71 19.94
CA ASN A 90 6.37 16.06 19.43
C ASN A 90 5.98 16.18 17.95
N LYS A 91 6.37 15.21 17.11
CA LYS A 91 6.04 15.22 15.68
C LYS A 91 4.54 15.17 15.41
N ALA A 92 3.79 14.50 16.27
CA ALA A 92 2.33 14.46 16.20
C ALA A 92 1.65 15.72 16.79
N GLY A 93 2.43 16.69 17.30
CA GLY A 93 1.92 17.91 17.92
C GLY A 93 1.11 17.65 19.20
N LEU A 94 1.33 16.52 19.88
CA LEU A 94 0.64 16.14 21.13
C LEU A 94 1.15 16.91 22.34
N THR A 95 2.32 17.56 22.23
CA THR A 95 2.82 18.50 23.24
C THR A 95 2.10 19.84 23.23
N ASP A 96 1.39 20.16 22.14
CA ASP A 96 0.70 21.42 21.91
C ASP A 96 -0.82 21.18 21.75
N CYS A 97 -1.41 20.34 22.60
CA CYS A 97 -2.85 20.13 22.65
C CYS A 97 -3.60 21.34 23.24
N THR A 98 -4.79 21.63 22.73
CA THR A 98 -5.71 22.53 23.45
C THR A 98 -6.18 21.85 24.75
N PRO A 99 -6.66 22.62 25.75
CA PRO A 99 -7.23 22.04 26.97
C PRO A 99 -8.32 21.00 26.69
N GLU A 100 -9.20 21.25 25.73
CA GLU A 100 -10.30 20.35 25.35
C GLU A 100 -9.80 19.06 24.69
N GLU A 101 -8.78 19.17 23.82
CA GLU A 101 -8.12 18.01 23.21
C GLU A 101 -7.45 17.15 24.29
N PHE A 102 -6.74 17.80 25.22
CA PHE A 102 -6.05 17.12 26.32
C PHE A 102 -7.04 16.40 27.23
N ASP A 103 -8.12 17.05 27.66
CA ASP A 103 -9.16 16.44 28.48
C ASP A 103 -9.83 15.25 27.77
N THR A 104 -10.05 15.37 26.46
CA THR A 104 -10.59 14.28 25.64
C THR A 104 -9.65 13.08 25.62
N ILE A 105 -8.36 13.30 25.39
CA ILE A 105 -7.34 12.23 25.39
C ILE A 105 -7.24 11.58 26.77
N GLN A 106 -7.30 12.36 27.85
CA GLN A 106 -7.24 11.80 29.21
C GLN A 106 -8.44 10.94 29.56
N ARG A 107 -9.65 11.35 29.16
CA ARG A 107 -10.84 10.51 29.30
C ARG A 107 -10.70 9.21 28.50
N LEU A 108 -10.26 9.30 27.25
CA LEU A 108 -10.04 8.12 26.41
C LEU A 108 -8.98 7.17 26.99
N ASN A 109 -7.88 7.70 27.52
CA ASN A 109 -6.87 6.90 28.23
C ASN A 109 -7.47 6.16 29.43
N ALA A 110 -8.29 6.84 30.25
CA ALA A 110 -8.94 6.23 31.40
C ALA A 110 -9.91 5.11 30.98
N ASP A 111 -10.79 5.37 30.01
CA ASP A 111 -11.76 4.40 29.51
C ASP A 111 -11.08 3.18 28.87
N TYR A 112 -10.02 3.43 28.10
CA TYR A 112 -9.25 2.39 27.42
C TYR A 112 -8.50 1.50 28.40
N ASN A 113 -7.81 2.08 29.40
CA ASN A 113 -7.15 1.31 30.45
C ASN A 113 -8.17 0.50 31.27
N ALA A 114 -9.33 1.08 31.58
CA ALA A 114 -10.38 0.38 32.30
C ALA A 114 -10.92 -0.84 31.52
N LYS A 115 -11.02 -0.72 30.19
CA LYS A 115 -11.53 -1.80 29.33
C LYS A 115 -10.48 -2.88 29.02
N PHE A 116 -9.27 -2.48 28.65
CA PHE A 116 -8.25 -3.39 28.09
C PHE A 116 -7.11 -3.71 29.05
N GLY A 117 -6.89 -2.90 30.08
CA GLY A 117 -5.84 -3.14 31.09
C GLY A 117 -4.40 -2.88 30.61
N PHE A 118 -4.25 -2.12 29.52
CA PHE A 118 -2.99 -1.67 28.94
C PHE A 118 -3.17 -0.32 28.21
N PRO A 119 -2.08 0.46 27.99
CA PRO A 119 -2.17 1.77 27.35
C PRO A 119 -2.53 1.69 25.86
N PHE A 120 -3.21 2.71 25.34
CA PHE A 120 -3.50 2.82 23.91
C PHE A 120 -2.24 3.10 23.11
N ILE A 121 -1.96 2.26 22.11
CA ILE A 121 -0.78 2.38 21.26
C ILE A 121 -1.17 2.75 19.83
N LEU A 122 -0.56 3.81 19.32
CA LEU A 122 -0.67 4.26 17.93
C LEU A 122 0.71 4.71 17.44
N ALA A 123 1.08 4.33 16.21
CA ALA A 123 2.27 4.85 15.55
C ALA A 123 2.06 6.32 15.13
N VAL A 124 2.15 7.25 16.09
CA VAL A 124 1.76 8.66 15.92
C VAL A 124 2.59 9.45 14.93
N ARG A 125 3.78 8.98 14.54
CA ARG A 125 4.55 9.54 13.42
C ARG A 125 3.88 9.31 12.06
N GLY A 126 2.86 8.46 11.99
CA GLY A 126 2.10 8.18 10.78
C GLY A 126 2.90 7.38 9.74
N PRO A 127 2.30 7.11 8.57
CA PRO A 127 2.92 6.31 7.54
C PRO A 127 4.19 6.96 6.94
N ARG A 128 4.25 8.29 6.89
CA ARG A 128 5.35 9.08 6.31
C ARG A 128 6.42 9.52 7.32
N GLY A 129 6.16 9.37 8.61
CA GLY A 129 7.09 9.83 9.64
C GLY A 129 6.95 11.32 10.02
N ASP A 130 5.99 12.01 9.43
CA ASP A 130 5.71 13.46 9.57
C ASP A 130 4.77 13.80 10.75
N GLY A 131 4.12 12.81 11.34
CA GLY A 131 3.12 13.00 12.39
C GLY A 131 1.68 12.85 11.87
N LEU A 132 0.85 12.12 12.62
CA LEU A 132 -0.59 12.06 12.37
C LEU A 132 -1.26 13.32 12.92
N PRO A 133 -2.24 13.88 12.19
CA PRO A 133 -3.07 14.97 12.72
C PRO A 133 -3.77 14.56 14.02
N LYS A 134 -3.76 15.44 15.04
CA LYS A 134 -4.42 15.17 16.34
C LYS A 134 -5.87 14.68 16.21
N ARG A 135 -6.63 15.27 15.28
CA ARG A 135 -8.01 14.85 14.98
C ARG A 135 -8.11 13.37 14.59
N GLU A 136 -7.15 12.88 13.81
CA GLU A 136 -7.11 11.48 13.35
C GLU A 136 -6.67 10.54 14.46
N ILE A 137 -5.75 10.99 15.32
CA ILE A 137 -5.35 10.26 16.54
C ILE A 137 -6.56 10.07 17.44
N ILE A 138 -7.28 11.15 17.77
CA ILE A 138 -8.47 11.11 18.65
C ILE A 138 -9.58 10.26 18.02
N ALA A 139 -9.85 10.43 16.73
CA ALA A 139 -10.86 9.62 16.02
C ALA A 139 -10.50 8.12 16.01
N THR A 140 -9.21 7.79 15.78
CA THR A 140 -8.72 6.41 15.82
C THR A 140 -8.84 5.81 17.21
N PHE A 141 -8.50 6.60 18.23
CA PHE A 141 -8.61 6.19 19.64
C PHE A 141 -10.07 5.88 20.00
N ALA A 142 -11.00 6.80 19.71
CA ALA A 142 -12.43 6.61 19.96
C ALA A 142 -12.99 5.38 19.21
N ARG A 143 -12.60 5.18 17.94
CA ARG A 143 -13.02 4.01 17.16
C ARG A 143 -12.49 2.71 17.76
N ARG A 144 -11.21 2.65 18.11
CA ARG A 144 -10.57 1.44 18.65
C ARG A 144 -11.04 1.08 20.06
N LEU A 145 -11.53 2.06 20.83
CA LEU A 145 -12.20 1.78 22.10
C LEU A 145 -13.42 0.84 21.95
N ALA A 146 -14.05 0.79 20.77
CA ALA A 146 -15.15 -0.12 20.48
C ALA A 146 -14.71 -1.56 20.16
N ASN A 147 -13.41 -1.83 19.99
CA ASN A 147 -12.91 -3.16 19.61
C ASN A 147 -13.12 -4.22 20.70
N GLN A 148 -13.07 -5.48 20.28
CA GLN A 148 -12.99 -6.63 21.18
C GLN A 148 -11.57 -6.75 21.77
N PRO A 149 -11.40 -7.18 23.04
CA PRO A 149 -10.09 -7.21 23.70
C PRO A 149 -8.98 -7.94 22.94
N ASP A 150 -9.26 -9.13 22.40
CA ASP A 150 -8.25 -9.92 21.68
C ASP A 150 -7.82 -9.23 20.39
N PHE A 151 -8.77 -8.67 19.64
CA PHE A 151 -8.47 -7.90 18.43
C PHE A 151 -7.66 -6.64 18.74
N GLU A 152 -7.98 -5.96 19.85
CA GLU A 152 -7.29 -4.74 20.24
C GLU A 152 -5.86 -5.01 20.75
N LEU A 153 -5.64 -6.15 21.39
CA LEU A 153 -4.30 -6.61 21.76
C LEU A 153 -3.42 -6.78 20.51
N ASP A 154 -3.93 -7.48 19.49
CA ASP A 154 -3.21 -7.66 18.23
C ASP A 154 -2.99 -6.31 17.50
N GLU A 155 -3.98 -5.42 17.53
CA GLU A 155 -3.86 -4.08 16.95
C GLU A 155 -2.81 -3.21 17.67
N ALA A 156 -2.72 -3.30 19.00
CA ALA A 156 -1.67 -2.64 19.78
C ALA A 156 -0.28 -3.16 19.39
N LEU A 157 -0.11 -4.48 19.27
CA LEU A 157 1.15 -5.09 18.81
C LEU A 157 1.51 -4.67 17.38
N ARG A 158 0.54 -4.61 16.46
CA ARG A 158 0.77 -4.08 15.09
C ARG A 158 1.29 -2.64 15.10
N ASN A 159 0.74 -1.79 15.97
CA ASN A 159 1.22 -0.42 16.11
C ASN A 159 2.64 -0.35 16.70
N ILE A 160 2.96 -1.22 17.67
CA ILE A 160 4.34 -1.36 18.20
C ILE A 160 5.30 -1.80 17.09
N HIS A 161 4.93 -2.76 16.24
CA HIS A 161 5.74 -3.19 15.10
C HIS A 161 5.97 -2.04 14.10
N ARG A 162 4.97 -1.18 13.90
CA ARG A 162 5.12 0.02 13.05
C ARG A 162 6.04 1.06 13.68
N ILE A 163 5.95 1.30 14.99
CA ILE A 163 6.88 2.16 15.72
C ILE A 163 8.31 1.62 15.61
N ALA A 164 8.49 0.32 15.86
CA ALA A 164 9.79 -0.35 15.75
C ALA A 164 10.39 -0.23 14.35
N GLU A 165 9.58 -0.39 13.29
CA GLU A 165 10.02 -0.19 11.90
C GLU A 165 10.53 1.24 11.65
N ILE A 166 9.81 2.25 12.14
CA ILE A 166 10.23 3.65 11.99
C ILE A 166 11.55 3.91 12.74
N ARG A 167 11.69 3.38 13.96
CA ARG A 167 12.93 3.51 14.75
C ARG A 167 14.10 2.76 14.12
N LEU A 168 13.86 1.59 13.53
CA LEU A 168 14.86 0.86 12.74
C LEU A 168 15.29 1.69 11.53
N ASN A 169 14.36 2.25 10.78
CA ASN A 169 14.65 3.10 9.64
C ASN A 169 15.56 4.28 10.05
N ASP A 170 15.26 4.97 11.15
CA ASP A 170 16.11 6.05 11.67
C ASP A 170 17.54 5.55 12.03
N LYS A 171 17.67 4.41 12.74
CA LYS A 171 18.98 3.85 13.13
C LYS A 171 19.82 3.48 11.92
N PHE A 172 19.21 2.92 10.88
CA PHE A 172 19.88 2.51 9.64
C PHE A 172 20.00 3.65 8.62
N GLY A 173 19.37 4.80 8.85
CA GLY A 173 19.25 5.85 7.85
C GLY A 173 18.51 5.40 6.60
N HIS A 174 17.57 4.47 6.75
CA HIS A 174 16.77 3.96 5.65
C HIS A 174 15.51 4.81 5.48
N GLU A 175 15.23 5.19 4.24
CA GLU A 175 13.98 5.82 3.85
C GLU A 175 13.33 5.00 2.72
N PRO A 176 12.03 4.66 2.81
CA PRO A 176 11.34 3.87 1.80
C PRO A 176 10.95 4.73 0.58
N VAL A 177 11.92 5.40 -0.04
CA VAL A 177 11.70 6.41 -1.11
C VAL A 177 10.81 5.89 -2.24
N LEU A 178 11.04 4.65 -2.71
CA LEU A 178 10.24 4.06 -3.78
C LEU A 178 8.81 3.73 -3.34
N GLY A 179 8.63 3.30 -2.08
CA GLY A 179 7.30 3.10 -1.51
C GLY A 179 6.54 4.41 -1.37
N ASN A 180 7.23 5.47 -0.94
CA ASN A 180 6.68 6.82 -0.85
C ASN A 180 6.24 7.35 -2.21
N LEU A 181 7.04 7.14 -3.27
CA LEU A 181 6.66 7.49 -4.63
C LEU A 181 5.37 6.80 -5.09
N VAL A 182 5.28 5.47 -4.90
CA VAL A 182 4.10 4.70 -5.31
C VAL A 182 2.87 5.15 -4.52
N TRP A 183 3.04 5.47 -3.24
CA TRP A 183 2.00 6.06 -2.40
C TRP A 183 1.54 7.41 -2.97
N ASP A 184 2.47 8.30 -3.30
CA ASP A 184 2.16 9.65 -3.81
C ASP A 184 1.38 9.56 -5.13
N TRP A 185 1.78 8.66 -6.04
CA TRP A 185 1.01 8.38 -7.25
C TRP A 185 -0.39 7.81 -6.96
N ALA A 186 -0.55 6.94 -5.96
CA ALA A 186 -1.86 6.41 -5.59
C ALA A 186 -2.79 7.52 -5.05
N GLU A 187 -2.26 8.43 -4.24
CA GLU A 187 -2.97 9.60 -3.73
C GLU A 187 -3.35 10.57 -4.86
N GLU A 188 -2.42 10.90 -5.75
CA GLU A 188 -2.66 11.78 -6.89
C GLU A 188 -3.66 11.20 -7.89
N LEU A 189 -3.62 9.89 -8.15
CA LEU A 189 -4.57 9.24 -9.05
C LEU A 189 -5.96 9.11 -8.41
N ALA A 190 -6.05 9.01 -7.08
CA ALA A 190 -7.31 8.97 -6.34
C ALA A 190 -8.04 10.31 -6.30
N ALA A 191 -7.41 11.41 -6.74
CA ALA A 191 -8.09 12.70 -6.90
C ALA A 191 -9.14 12.69 -8.02
N HIS A 192 -9.04 11.77 -8.98
CA HIS A 192 -10.06 11.55 -10.00
C HIS A 192 -11.15 10.64 -9.44
N SER A 193 -12.35 11.18 -9.30
CA SER A 193 -13.54 10.46 -8.86
C SER A 193 -14.77 10.98 -9.58
N ASP A 194 -15.73 10.10 -9.84
CA ASP A 194 -16.97 10.41 -10.53
C ASP A 194 -17.79 11.44 -9.71
N PRO A 195 -18.50 12.37 -10.39
CA PRO A 195 -19.42 13.28 -9.73
C PRO A 195 -20.43 12.53 -8.87
N GLY A 196 -20.77 13.13 -7.73
CA GLY A 196 -21.60 12.50 -6.70
C GLY A 196 -20.81 11.65 -5.71
N TYR A 197 -19.59 11.19 -6.03
CA TYR A 197 -18.70 10.52 -5.06
C TYR A 197 -17.57 11.47 -4.61
N ALA A 198 -16.99 12.20 -5.56
CA ALA A 198 -15.91 13.15 -5.33
C ALA A 198 -16.22 14.16 -4.21
N GLU A 199 -17.43 14.73 -4.20
CA GLU A 199 -17.85 15.75 -3.22
C GLU A 199 -18.00 15.18 -1.80
N ARG A 200 -18.17 13.86 -1.67
CA ARG A 200 -18.19 13.15 -0.38
C ARG A 200 -16.80 12.67 0.05
N GLY A 201 -15.76 12.92 -0.75
CA GLY A 201 -14.42 12.36 -0.53
C GLY A 201 -14.33 10.86 -0.78
N GLU A 202 -15.27 10.31 -1.54
CA GLU A 202 -15.31 8.89 -1.92
C GLU A 202 -14.65 8.70 -3.28
N LEU A 203 -13.99 7.56 -3.48
CA LEU A 203 -13.37 7.19 -4.75
C LEU A 203 -14.32 6.31 -5.57
N CYS A 204 -14.66 6.75 -6.77
CA CYS A 204 -15.40 5.98 -7.75
C CYS A 204 -14.88 6.34 -9.14
N VAL A 205 -14.31 5.39 -9.87
CA VAL A 205 -13.85 5.61 -11.23
C VAL A 205 -14.44 4.57 -12.14
N THR A 206 -15.51 4.96 -12.83
CA THR A 206 -16.32 4.07 -13.65
C THR A 206 -15.87 4.11 -15.12
N TYR A 207 -15.85 2.97 -15.81
CA TYR A 207 -15.36 2.86 -17.19
C TYR A 207 -15.88 3.95 -18.16
N LEU A 208 -14.98 4.64 -18.85
CA LEU A 208 -15.23 5.72 -19.83
C LEU A 208 -16.03 6.94 -19.32
N THR A 209 -16.09 7.16 -18.01
CA THR A 209 -16.48 8.47 -17.47
C THR A 209 -15.34 9.49 -17.62
N ASP A 210 -15.60 10.75 -17.28
CA ASP A 210 -14.57 11.79 -17.30
C ASP A 210 -13.44 11.49 -16.30
N ALA A 211 -13.76 11.00 -15.10
CA ALA A 211 -12.77 10.59 -14.10
C ALA A 211 -11.89 9.45 -14.63
N HIS A 212 -12.49 8.48 -15.32
CA HIS A 212 -11.76 7.36 -15.92
C HIS A 212 -10.82 7.79 -17.04
N ARG A 213 -11.28 8.67 -17.94
CA ARG A 213 -10.42 9.25 -18.98
C ARG A 213 -9.30 10.12 -18.39
N ALA A 214 -9.57 10.84 -17.31
CA ALA A 214 -8.56 11.62 -16.60
C ALA A 214 -7.48 10.72 -15.95
N CYS A 215 -7.87 9.62 -15.31
CA CYS A 215 -6.94 8.58 -14.84
C CYS A 215 -6.08 8.05 -15.99
N ALA A 216 -6.69 7.67 -17.11
CA ALA A 216 -5.98 7.13 -18.27
C ALA A 216 -4.95 8.12 -18.83
N ALA A 217 -5.35 9.38 -18.98
CA ALA A 217 -4.46 10.46 -19.44
C ALA A 217 -3.30 10.72 -18.48
N GLN A 218 -3.56 10.71 -17.16
CA GLN A 218 -2.54 10.91 -16.14
C GLN A 218 -1.53 9.75 -16.09
N LEU A 219 -2.00 8.50 -16.14
CA LEU A 219 -1.14 7.32 -16.22
C LEU A 219 -0.26 7.37 -17.49
N ALA A 220 -0.85 7.69 -18.65
CA ALA A 220 -0.10 7.81 -19.90
C ALA A 220 0.97 8.91 -19.82
N ARG A 221 0.64 10.04 -19.18
CA ARG A 221 1.58 11.13 -18.94
C ARG A 221 2.73 10.68 -18.04
N TRP A 222 2.44 10.07 -16.89
CA TRP A 222 3.46 9.56 -15.96
C TRP A 222 4.36 8.48 -16.58
N MET A 223 3.79 7.55 -17.36
CA MET A 223 4.60 6.56 -18.08
C MET A 223 5.58 7.26 -19.05
N ARG A 224 5.14 8.28 -19.77
CA ARG A 224 5.98 8.98 -20.76
C ARG A 224 7.02 9.89 -20.10
N GLU A 225 6.58 10.73 -19.19
CA GLU A 225 7.36 11.86 -18.66
C GLU A 225 8.17 11.49 -17.42
N ASP A 226 7.57 10.75 -16.49
CA ASP A 226 8.18 10.50 -15.16
C ASP A 226 8.93 9.16 -15.09
N CYS A 227 8.49 8.16 -15.87
CA CYS A 227 9.06 6.81 -15.87
C CYS A 227 9.99 6.55 -17.06
N GLY A 228 9.78 7.23 -18.19
CA GLY A 228 10.60 7.11 -19.40
C GLY A 228 10.40 5.80 -20.17
N PHE A 229 9.14 5.37 -20.32
CA PHE A 229 8.76 4.34 -21.29
C PHE A 229 9.06 4.81 -22.72
N ASP A 230 9.47 3.88 -23.60
CA ASP A 230 9.84 4.19 -24.99
C ASP A 230 8.60 4.39 -25.88
N GLU A 231 7.54 3.63 -25.64
CA GLU A 231 6.25 3.75 -26.34
C GLU A 231 5.12 3.87 -25.30
N VAL A 232 4.21 4.83 -25.47
CA VAL A 232 3.04 5.00 -24.59
C VAL A 232 1.80 5.35 -25.40
N SER A 233 0.73 4.58 -25.23
CA SER A 233 -0.55 4.76 -25.93
C SER A 233 -1.75 4.45 -25.03
N ILE A 234 -2.89 5.07 -25.32
CA ILE A 234 -4.21 4.62 -24.85
C ILE A 234 -4.82 3.84 -26.02
N ASP A 235 -5.20 2.58 -25.80
CA ASP A 235 -5.65 1.69 -26.85
C ASP A 235 -7.15 1.79 -27.15
N ALA A 236 -7.65 0.99 -28.10
CA ALA A 236 -9.02 1.08 -28.60
C ALA A 236 -10.11 0.74 -27.57
N VAL A 237 -9.77 0.11 -26.44
CA VAL A 237 -10.69 -0.15 -25.33
C VAL A 237 -10.38 0.73 -24.10
N GLY A 238 -9.42 1.64 -24.23
CA GLY A 238 -9.02 2.57 -23.19
C GLY A 238 -7.89 2.08 -22.29
N ASN A 239 -7.26 0.92 -22.56
CA ASN A 239 -6.12 0.50 -21.74
C ASN A 239 -4.97 1.49 -21.93
N VAL A 240 -4.24 1.81 -20.86
CA VAL A 240 -3.00 2.58 -20.96
C VAL A 240 -1.84 1.60 -21.07
N VAL A 241 -1.10 1.66 -22.18
CA VAL A 241 -0.01 0.74 -22.49
C VAL A 241 1.30 1.51 -22.51
N GLY A 242 2.24 1.10 -21.66
CA GLY A 242 3.64 1.56 -21.68
C GLY A 242 4.57 0.41 -22.05
N VAL A 243 5.41 0.60 -23.07
CA VAL A 243 6.46 -0.35 -23.46
C VAL A 243 7.84 0.24 -23.18
N TYR A 244 8.62 -0.49 -22.38
CA TYR A 244 10.04 -0.25 -22.15
C TYR A 244 10.84 -1.34 -22.85
N HIS A 245 11.64 -0.98 -23.85
CA HIS A 245 12.35 -1.93 -24.69
C HIS A 245 13.43 -2.68 -23.91
N GLY A 246 13.74 -3.91 -24.35
CA GLY A 246 14.93 -4.61 -23.90
C GLY A 246 16.19 -4.03 -24.55
N THR A 247 17.32 -4.70 -24.33
CA THR A 247 18.57 -4.42 -25.06
C THR A 247 18.40 -4.59 -26.57
N ASP A 248 17.53 -5.52 -26.99
CA ASP A 248 16.99 -5.61 -28.35
C ASP A 248 15.52 -5.17 -28.35
N ARG A 249 15.16 -4.25 -29.25
CA ARG A 249 13.79 -3.77 -29.45
C ARG A 249 12.81 -4.90 -29.81
N ASN A 250 13.32 -5.95 -30.44
CA ASN A 250 12.55 -7.12 -30.86
C ASN A 250 12.54 -8.26 -29.84
N ALA A 251 13.17 -8.10 -28.67
CA ALA A 251 13.14 -9.11 -27.62
C ALA A 251 11.70 -9.41 -27.16
N LYS A 252 11.52 -10.58 -26.54
CA LYS A 252 10.27 -10.88 -25.83
C LYS A 252 10.01 -9.87 -24.72
N ARG A 253 8.76 -9.74 -24.30
CA ARG A 253 8.35 -8.83 -23.22
C ARG A 253 7.85 -9.60 -22.00
N LEU A 254 8.12 -9.08 -20.82
CA LEU A 254 7.36 -9.43 -19.62
C LEU A 254 6.13 -8.52 -19.57
N LEU A 255 4.93 -9.11 -19.63
CA LEU A 255 3.69 -8.37 -19.44
C LEU A 255 3.45 -8.21 -17.93
N THR A 256 3.05 -7.02 -17.52
CA THR A 256 2.63 -6.73 -16.15
C THR A 256 1.59 -5.62 -16.18
N GLY A 257 0.95 -5.36 -15.05
CA GLY A 257 -0.15 -4.41 -14.97
C GLY A 257 -1.29 -4.96 -14.14
N SER A 258 -2.34 -4.16 -14.08
CA SER A 258 -3.60 -4.42 -13.37
C SER A 258 -4.59 -3.33 -13.82
N HIS A 259 -5.68 -3.10 -13.09
CA HIS A 259 -6.76 -2.21 -13.51
C HIS A 259 -6.75 -0.85 -12.76
N TYR A 260 -7.40 0.17 -13.33
CA TYR A 260 -7.47 1.51 -12.73
C TYR A 260 -8.89 2.04 -12.51
N ASP A 261 -9.91 1.34 -13.02
CA ASP A 261 -11.29 1.50 -12.57
C ASP A 261 -11.42 1.08 -11.10
N THR A 262 -12.50 1.51 -10.46
CA THR A 262 -12.79 1.13 -9.08
C THR A 262 -14.26 0.79 -8.95
N VAL A 263 -14.60 0.04 -7.90
CA VAL A 263 -15.96 0.00 -7.39
C VAL A 263 -16.40 1.35 -6.81
N ARG A 264 -17.69 1.46 -6.49
CA ARG A 264 -18.27 2.58 -5.74
C ARG A 264 -17.64 2.69 -4.36
N ASN A 265 -17.15 3.88 -4.00
CA ASN A 265 -16.44 4.12 -2.74
C ASN A 265 -15.30 3.10 -2.52
N GLY A 266 -14.53 2.86 -3.58
CA GLY A 266 -13.40 1.95 -3.60
C GLY A 266 -12.18 2.45 -2.82
N GLY A 267 -11.21 1.56 -2.63
CA GLY A 267 -9.91 1.90 -2.07
C GLY A 267 -8.95 2.47 -3.12
N LYS A 268 -7.89 3.16 -2.67
CA LYS A 268 -6.90 3.80 -3.56
C LYS A 268 -5.89 2.82 -4.18
N TYR A 269 -5.84 1.57 -3.69
CA TYR A 269 -4.77 0.60 -3.98
C TYR A 269 -5.22 -0.56 -4.86
N ASP A 270 -6.51 -0.90 -4.81
CA ASP A 270 -7.09 -2.01 -5.56
C ASP A 270 -6.90 -1.79 -7.07
N GLY A 271 -6.35 -2.78 -7.76
CA GLY A 271 -5.84 -2.66 -9.13
C GLY A 271 -4.63 -1.73 -9.30
N ARG A 272 -4.77 -0.46 -8.90
CA ARG A 272 -3.82 0.63 -9.13
C ARG A 272 -2.41 0.31 -8.67
N LEU A 273 -2.25 -0.38 -7.55
CA LEU A 273 -0.93 -0.79 -7.06
C LEU A 273 -0.18 -1.67 -8.09
N GLY A 274 -0.90 -2.54 -8.81
CA GLY A 274 -0.37 -3.40 -9.86
C GLY A 274 0.10 -2.68 -11.12
N ILE A 275 -0.24 -1.40 -11.25
CA ILE A 275 0.25 -0.51 -12.32
C ILE A 275 1.41 0.34 -11.81
N LEU A 276 1.25 0.94 -10.63
CA LEU A 276 2.20 1.91 -10.08
C LEU A 276 3.53 1.27 -9.66
N VAL A 277 3.51 0.04 -9.14
CA VAL A 277 4.73 -0.70 -8.78
C VAL A 277 5.62 -0.98 -10.00
N PRO A 278 5.13 -1.59 -11.11
CA PRO A 278 5.97 -1.78 -12.29
C PRO A 278 6.36 -0.47 -12.98
N MET A 279 5.55 0.60 -12.89
CA MET A 279 5.96 1.94 -13.32
C MET A 279 7.20 2.43 -12.54
N ALA A 280 7.22 2.27 -11.21
CA ALA A 280 8.39 2.60 -10.40
C ALA A 280 9.62 1.75 -10.77
N CYS A 281 9.43 0.47 -11.08
CA CYS A 281 10.52 -0.39 -11.56
C CYS A 281 11.11 0.12 -12.89
N VAL A 282 10.27 0.48 -13.87
CA VAL A 282 10.72 1.03 -15.15
C VAL A 282 11.43 2.37 -14.96
N ARG A 283 10.89 3.25 -14.11
CA ARG A 283 11.53 4.52 -13.75
C ARG A 283 12.95 4.31 -13.21
N GLU A 284 13.15 3.35 -12.30
CA GLU A 284 14.48 3.08 -11.76
C GLU A 284 15.43 2.43 -12.78
N LEU A 285 14.92 1.57 -13.67
CA LEU A 285 15.71 1.04 -14.79
C LEU A 285 16.17 2.16 -15.71
N GLN A 286 15.26 3.07 -16.07
CA GLN A 286 15.55 4.24 -16.89
C GLN A 286 16.58 5.14 -16.22
N ARG A 287 16.41 5.46 -14.93
CA ARG A 287 17.32 6.33 -14.17
C ARG A 287 18.74 5.77 -14.09
N GLN A 288 18.86 4.45 -14.07
CA GLN A 288 20.14 3.72 -14.08
C GLN A 288 20.72 3.56 -15.50
N GLY A 289 20.02 3.99 -16.55
CA GLY A 289 20.39 3.73 -17.94
C GLY A 289 20.40 2.24 -18.30
N ARG A 290 19.67 1.40 -17.56
CA ARG A 290 19.76 -0.06 -17.62
C ARG A 290 18.61 -0.65 -18.44
N ARG A 291 18.93 -1.30 -19.56
CA ARG A 291 18.00 -2.17 -20.31
C ARG A 291 18.16 -3.63 -19.88
N LEU A 292 17.06 -4.39 -19.87
CA LEU A 292 17.05 -5.82 -19.58
C LEU A 292 17.17 -6.64 -20.89
N PRO A 293 17.51 -7.94 -20.86
CA PRO A 293 17.52 -8.79 -22.06
C PRO A 293 16.13 -8.98 -22.71
N TYR A 294 15.07 -8.52 -22.07
CA TYR A 294 13.68 -8.53 -22.51
C TYR A 294 13.04 -7.16 -22.25
N GLY A 295 11.98 -6.83 -22.97
CA GLY A 295 11.19 -5.62 -22.71
C GLY A 295 10.21 -5.78 -21.56
N ILE A 296 9.68 -4.68 -21.04
CA ILE A 296 8.58 -4.64 -20.09
C ILE A 296 7.39 -3.97 -20.77
N GLU A 297 6.23 -4.59 -20.73
CA GLU A 297 4.97 -3.98 -21.15
C GLU A 297 4.08 -3.86 -19.92
N VAL A 298 3.80 -2.62 -19.50
CA VAL A 298 2.86 -2.32 -18.42
C VAL A 298 1.54 -1.96 -19.06
N VAL A 299 0.48 -2.66 -18.68
CA VAL A 299 -0.88 -2.36 -19.11
C VAL A 299 -1.73 -1.97 -17.90
N ALA A 300 -2.18 -0.72 -17.88
CA ALA A 300 -3.28 -0.32 -17.02
C ALA A 300 -4.59 -0.68 -17.72
N PHE A 301 -5.18 -1.80 -17.32
CA PHE A 301 -6.44 -2.28 -17.86
C PHE A 301 -7.56 -1.30 -17.55
N ALA A 302 -8.34 -0.98 -18.57
CA ALA A 302 -9.37 0.04 -18.49
C ALA A 302 -10.53 -0.37 -17.59
N GLU A 303 -10.78 -1.66 -17.43
CA GLU A 303 -11.94 -2.15 -16.71
C GLU A 303 -11.73 -3.62 -16.31
N GLU A 304 -12.03 -3.91 -15.06
CA GLU A 304 -12.01 -5.27 -14.48
C GLU A 304 -13.30 -5.54 -13.70
N GLU A 305 -13.84 -4.56 -12.97
CA GLU A 305 -14.82 -4.78 -11.90
C GLU A 305 -16.23 -5.18 -12.38
N GLY A 306 -16.59 -4.78 -13.60
CA GLY A 306 -17.92 -4.91 -14.19
C GLY A 306 -18.92 -3.88 -13.69
N GLN A 307 -18.48 -2.68 -13.24
CA GLN A 307 -19.39 -1.75 -12.56
C GLN A 307 -20.39 -1.07 -13.51
N ARG A 308 -19.92 -0.54 -14.64
CA ARG A 308 -20.76 0.29 -15.53
C ARG A 308 -21.63 -0.54 -16.45
N TYR A 309 -21.00 -1.54 -17.06
CA TYR A 309 -21.59 -2.47 -18.01
C TYR A 309 -21.32 -3.87 -17.48
N LYS A 310 -22.22 -4.83 -17.78
CA LYS A 310 -22.04 -6.24 -17.38
C LYS A 310 -21.05 -6.91 -18.34
N ALA A 311 -19.82 -6.42 -18.33
CA ALA A 311 -18.75 -6.74 -19.27
C ALA A 311 -17.41 -6.84 -18.54
N VAL A 312 -17.33 -7.77 -17.58
CA VAL A 312 -16.14 -8.00 -16.73
C VAL A 312 -14.95 -8.38 -17.62
N PHE A 313 -13.76 -7.86 -17.29
CA PHE A 313 -12.50 -8.15 -17.98
C PHE A 313 -12.43 -7.67 -19.43
N LEU A 314 -13.17 -6.63 -19.82
CA LEU A 314 -13.17 -6.19 -21.23
C LEU A 314 -11.78 -5.74 -21.71
N GLY A 315 -11.00 -5.08 -20.83
CA GLY A 315 -9.68 -4.56 -21.16
C GLY A 315 -8.70 -5.68 -21.52
N SER A 316 -8.62 -6.70 -20.66
CA SER A 316 -7.77 -7.87 -20.87
C SER A 316 -8.32 -8.81 -21.96
N GLY A 317 -9.64 -8.92 -22.07
CA GLY A 317 -10.32 -9.65 -23.14
C GLY A 317 -9.95 -9.15 -24.54
N ALA A 318 -9.75 -7.83 -24.71
CA ALA A 318 -9.25 -7.29 -25.97
C ALA A 318 -7.83 -7.79 -26.31
N LEU A 319 -6.96 -7.94 -25.31
CA LEU A 319 -5.59 -8.42 -25.51
C LEU A 319 -5.53 -9.92 -25.81
N THR A 320 -6.46 -10.72 -25.27
CA THR A 320 -6.54 -12.16 -25.54
C THR A 320 -7.36 -12.48 -26.80
N GLY A 321 -8.05 -11.50 -27.38
CA GLY A 321 -8.96 -11.67 -28.51
C GLY A 321 -10.33 -12.26 -28.13
N GLN A 322 -10.72 -12.12 -26.86
CA GLN A 322 -11.97 -12.60 -26.26
C GLN A 322 -12.96 -11.47 -25.97
N PHE A 323 -12.72 -10.25 -26.46
CA PHE A 323 -13.67 -9.15 -26.35
C PHE A 323 -14.99 -9.48 -27.06
N ASP A 324 -16.12 -9.40 -26.35
CA ASP A 324 -17.45 -9.61 -26.93
C ASP A 324 -17.99 -8.30 -27.51
N LEU A 325 -18.10 -8.22 -28.84
CA LEU A 325 -18.61 -7.04 -29.53
C LEU A 325 -20.08 -6.74 -29.19
N ASN A 326 -20.84 -7.69 -28.67
CA ASN A 326 -22.22 -7.44 -28.22
C ASN A 326 -22.26 -6.52 -26.99
N TRP A 327 -21.16 -6.41 -26.24
CA TRP A 327 -21.06 -5.46 -25.12
C TRP A 327 -21.23 -4.01 -25.55
N LEU A 328 -20.90 -3.68 -26.81
CA LEU A 328 -21.05 -2.32 -27.35
C LEU A 328 -22.51 -1.85 -27.34
N GLU A 329 -23.47 -2.79 -27.38
CA GLU A 329 -24.90 -2.48 -27.37
C GLU A 329 -25.51 -2.47 -25.96
N GLN A 330 -24.75 -2.87 -24.93
CA GLN A 330 -25.22 -2.76 -23.54
C GLN A 330 -25.35 -1.30 -23.13
N GLN A 331 -26.38 -1.01 -22.35
CA GLN A 331 -26.62 0.29 -21.74
C GLN A 331 -26.26 0.27 -20.27
N ASP A 332 -25.75 1.39 -19.76
CA ASP A 332 -25.56 1.59 -18.33
C ASP A 332 -26.88 1.96 -17.64
N ALA A 333 -26.81 2.26 -16.34
CA ALA A 333 -27.99 2.60 -15.53
C ALA A 333 -28.72 3.87 -16.00
N ASP A 334 -28.04 4.75 -16.76
CA ASP A 334 -28.57 6.00 -17.30
C ASP A 334 -29.01 5.85 -18.77
N GLY A 335 -28.94 4.63 -19.34
CA GLY A 335 -29.32 4.34 -20.71
C GLY A 335 -28.23 4.64 -21.75
N VAL A 336 -27.00 4.93 -21.34
CA VAL A 336 -25.90 5.23 -22.27
C VAL A 336 -25.31 3.92 -22.79
N ALA A 337 -25.46 3.68 -24.09
CA ALA A 337 -24.84 2.54 -24.75
C ALA A 337 -23.30 2.61 -24.69
N MET A 338 -22.62 1.48 -24.50
CA MET A 338 -21.15 1.43 -24.49
C MET A 338 -20.55 1.98 -25.79
N ARG A 339 -21.20 1.75 -26.94
CA ARG A 339 -20.82 2.37 -28.22
C ARG A 339 -20.77 3.89 -28.16
N ALA A 340 -21.78 4.52 -27.54
CA ALA A 340 -21.82 5.98 -27.37
C ALA A 340 -20.73 6.45 -26.41
N ALA A 341 -20.42 5.67 -25.36
CA ALA A 341 -19.29 5.97 -24.48
C ALA A 341 -17.94 5.89 -25.19
N PHE A 342 -17.73 4.91 -26.09
CA PHE A 342 -16.55 4.82 -26.95
C PHE A 342 -16.42 6.05 -27.85
N GLU A 343 -17.50 6.44 -28.53
CA GLU A 343 -17.53 7.62 -29.41
C GLU A 343 -17.19 8.90 -28.64
N ASN A 344 -17.78 9.09 -27.45
CA ASN A 344 -17.49 10.23 -26.57
C ASN A 344 -16.03 10.23 -26.07
N ALA A 345 -15.45 9.05 -25.87
CA ALA A 345 -14.04 8.89 -25.51
C ALA A 345 -13.08 9.00 -26.71
N GLY A 346 -13.59 9.10 -27.94
CA GLY A 346 -12.78 9.10 -29.17
C GLY A 346 -12.19 7.73 -29.51
N LEU A 347 -12.71 6.66 -28.92
CA LEU A 347 -12.26 5.29 -29.14
C LEU A 347 -12.97 4.66 -30.34
N ARG A 348 -12.25 3.82 -31.09
CA ARG A 348 -12.74 3.19 -32.32
C ARG A 348 -12.87 1.69 -32.13
N ALA A 349 -14.11 1.21 -32.04
CA ALA A 349 -14.41 -0.21 -31.89
C ALA A 349 -13.82 -1.10 -33.02
N GLY A 350 -13.64 -0.54 -34.22
CA GLY A 350 -13.01 -1.24 -35.35
C GLY A 350 -11.54 -1.61 -35.12
N ASP A 351 -10.86 -0.95 -34.17
CA ASP A 351 -9.44 -1.16 -33.90
C ASP A 351 -9.20 -2.20 -32.78
N ILE A 352 -10.26 -2.71 -32.14
CA ILE A 352 -10.17 -3.66 -31.02
C ILE A 352 -9.47 -4.97 -31.44
N ALA A 353 -9.78 -5.48 -32.63
CA ALA A 353 -9.21 -6.75 -33.10
C ALA A 353 -7.68 -6.69 -33.24
N ALA A 354 -7.12 -5.50 -33.50
CA ALA A 354 -5.67 -5.30 -33.62
C ALA A 354 -4.94 -5.32 -32.26
N LEU A 355 -5.67 -5.24 -31.14
CA LEU A 355 -5.10 -5.27 -29.80
C LEU A 355 -4.64 -6.67 -29.38
N ARG A 356 -5.12 -7.72 -30.06
CA ARG A 356 -4.78 -9.10 -29.72
C ARG A 356 -3.28 -9.30 -29.70
N ARG A 357 -2.75 -9.73 -28.56
CA ARG A 357 -1.34 -10.06 -28.38
C ARG A 357 -1.02 -11.43 -28.94
N ASP A 358 0.18 -11.56 -29.50
CA ASP A 358 0.79 -12.85 -29.85
C ASP A 358 1.53 -13.40 -28.61
N PRO A 359 1.07 -14.50 -27.98
CA PRO A 359 1.72 -15.07 -26.82
C PRO A 359 3.20 -15.43 -27.03
N ALA A 360 3.62 -15.73 -28.26
CA ALA A 360 5.02 -16.06 -28.56
C ALA A 360 5.98 -14.88 -28.31
N ARG A 361 5.45 -13.65 -28.28
CA ARG A 361 6.19 -12.41 -27.98
C ARG A 361 6.36 -12.14 -26.50
N TYR A 362 5.77 -12.94 -25.61
CA TYR A 362 5.81 -12.72 -24.17
C TYR A 362 6.52 -13.83 -23.40
N LEU A 363 7.13 -13.47 -22.28
CA LEU A 363 7.71 -14.40 -21.31
C LEU A 363 6.65 -14.94 -20.34
N GLY A 364 5.62 -14.14 -20.08
CA GLY A 364 4.56 -14.42 -19.11
C GLY A 364 3.89 -13.12 -18.66
N PHE A 365 2.97 -13.26 -17.71
CA PHE A 365 2.28 -12.17 -17.03
C PHE A 365 2.54 -12.24 -15.53
N VAL A 366 2.85 -11.10 -14.91
CA VAL A 366 2.98 -10.95 -13.46
C VAL A 366 2.17 -9.74 -13.02
N GLU A 367 1.32 -9.93 -12.03
CA GLU A 367 0.52 -8.86 -11.42
C GLU A 367 0.89 -8.72 -9.95
N VAL A 368 1.04 -7.47 -9.51
CA VAL A 368 1.14 -7.12 -8.09
C VAL A 368 -0.25 -6.66 -7.65
N HIS A 369 -0.73 -7.18 -6.54
CA HIS A 369 -2.04 -6.82 -6.03
C HIS A 369 -2.06 -6.77 -4.51
N ILE A 370 -2.96 -5.98 -3.94
CA ILE A 370 -3.25 -6.08 -2.51
C ILE A 370 -3.96 -7.41 -2.23
N GLU A 371 -3.83 -7.93 -1.01
CA GLU A 371 -4.42 -9.22 -0.66
C GLU A 371 -5.96 -9.22 -0.73
N GLN A 372 -6.59 -8.07 -0.47
CA GLN A 372 -8.05 -7.92 -0.23
C GLN A 372 -8.60 -8.81 0.89
N GLY A 373 -7.70 -9.42 1.68
CA GLY A 373 -7.99 -10.33 2.77
C GLY A 373 -7.09 -10.06 3.99
N PRO A 374 -7.30 -10.78 5.10
CA PRO A 374 -6.62 -10.51 6.36
C PRO A 374 -5.39 -11.41 6.61
N VAL A 375 -5.03 -12.34 5.71
CA VAL A 375 -4.07 -13.42 5.98
C VAL A 375 -2.65 -12.88 6.14
N LEU A 376 -2.14 -12.09 5.21
CA LEU A 376 -0.80 -11.49 5.30
C LEU A 376 -0.72 -10.54 6.48
N ASN A 377 -1.76 -9.74 6.70
CA ASN A 377 -1.85 -8.84 7.86
C ASN A 377 -1.84 -9.61 9.19
N ALA A 378 -2.60 -10.70 9.30
CA ALA A 378 -2.59 -11.57 10.48
C ALA A 378 -1.28 -12.36 10.62
N ALA A 379 -0.56 -12.58 9.52
CA ALA A 379 0.73 -13.24 9.50
C ALA A 379 1.92 -12.29 9.73
N ASP A 380 1.69 -10.98 9.83
CA ASP A 380 2.73 -9.94 9.80
C ASP A 380 3.70 -10.08 8.61
N LEU A 381 3.19 -10.57 7.48
CA LEU A 381 3.96 -10.79 6.26
C LEU A 381 3.74 -9.65 5.25
N PRO A 382 4.80 -9.09 4.66
CA PRO A 382 4.67 -7.97 3.72
C PRO A 382 4.39 -8.43 2.27
N LEU A 383 4.51 -9.73 1.97
CA LEU A 383 4.41 -10.26 0.62
C LEU A 383 3.89 -11.70 0.64
N GLY A 384 2.96 -12.01 -0.27
CA GLY A 384 2.50 -13.37 -0.58
C GLY A 384 2.80 -13.72 -2.03
N VAL A 385 3.14 -14.99 -2.28
CA VAL A 385 3.25 -15.54 -3.64
C VAL A 385 1.96 -16.30 -3.95
N VAL A 386 1.14 -15.75 -4.83
CA VAL A 386 -0.16 -16.33 -5.18
C VAL A 386 0.03 -17.60 -5.99
N THR A 387 -0.59 -18.70 -5.56
CA THR A 387 -0.51 -20.00 -6.25
C THR A 387 -1.77 -20.37 -7.03
N SER A 388 -2.91 -19.78 -6.68
CA SER A 388 -4.22 -20.11 -7.25
C SER A 388 -5.22 -18.98 -7.00
N ILE A 389 -6.22 -18.87 -7.88
CA ILE A 389 -7.36 -17.95 -7.75
C ILE A 389 -8.63 -18.81 -7.63
N ASN A 390 -9.54 -18.44 -6.73
CA ASN A 390 -10.82 -19.14 -6.58
C ASN A 390 -11.72 -18.91 -7.80
N GLY A 391 -12.45 -19.94 -8.22
CA GLY A 391 -13.51 -19.78 -9.21
C GLY A 391 -14.67 -18.94 -8.66
N SER A 392 -15.29 -18.12 -9.52
CA SER A 392 -16.39 -17.23 -9.15
C SER A 392 -17.57 -17.40 -10.12
N VAL A 393 -18.79 -17.36 -9.59
CA VAL A 393 -20.05 -17.34 -10.36
C VAL A 393 -20.95 -16.27 -9.76
N ARG A 394 -21.37 -15.28 -10.58
CA ARG A 394 -22.31 -14.23 -10.19
C ARG A 394 -23.68 -14.54 -10.81
N PHE A 395 -24.75 -14.58 -10.00
CA PHE A 395 -26.13 -14.73 -10.46
C PHE A 395 -26.79 -13.35 -10.46
N PHE A 396 -27.37 -12.94 -11.58
CA PHE A 396 -27.96 -11.62 -11.80
C PHE A 396 -29.48 -11.65 -11.91
#